data_AF-A0AB39D6V1-F1
#
_entry.id   AF-A0AB39D6V1-F1
#
_cell.length_a   1.000
_cell.length_b   1.000
_cell.length_c   1.000
_cell.angle_alpha   90.00
_cell.angle_beta   90.00
_cell.angle_gamma   90.00
#
_symmetry.space_group_name_H-M   'P 1'
#
loop_
_entity.id
_entity.type
_entity.pdbx_description
1 polymer ?
#
loop_
_entity_poly.entity_id
_entity_poly.type
_entity_poly.pdbx_seq_one_letter_code
_entity_poly.pdbx_strand_id
1 'polypeptide(L)'
;MDRMPSGRTTLASAREKPMHWIGSAKKDYREFPVEVQSEMGYALSYAQLGSKHPHAKHWKGEGPGVLEVVEDFRGDAFRAVYTVHFDGVVYVLHSFQKKSKTGIKTPKEDVSLVHERLKVAREHYERHYLNIGGQS
;
A
#
# COMPACT_ATOMS: atom_id res chain seq x y z
N MET A 1 40.41 -30.96 17.71
CA MET A 1 40.68 -29.54 17.40
C MET A 1 40.26 -29.35 15.96
N ASP A 2 39.11 -28.73 15.74
CA ASP A 2 38.84 -27.87 14.58
C ASP A 2 37.61 -27.03 14.93
N ARG A 3 37.87 -25.76 15.24
CA ARG A 3 36.83 -24.77 15.49
C ARG A 3 36.25 -24.36 14.13
N MET A 4 35.00 -24.70 13.86
CA MET A 4 34.26 -24.05 12.78
C MET A 4 33.84 -22.64 13.22
N PRO A 5 33.95 -21.63 12.34
CA PRO A 5 33.74 -20.24 12.71
C PRO A 5 32.29 -19.95 13.03
N SER A 6 32.08 -19.29 14.17
CA SER A 6 30.85 -18.56 14.49
C SER A 6 30.68 -17.42 13.48
N GLY A 7 29.78 -17.62 12.52
CA GLY A 7 29.47 -16.67 11.46
C GLY A 7 27.98 -16.62 11.20
N ARG A 8 27.37 -15.51 11.62
CA ARG A 8 25.98 -15.10 11.48
C ARG A 8 25.48 -15.21 10.03
N THR A 9 24.39 -15.93 9.80
CA THR A 9 23.42 -15.63 8.73
C THR A 9 22.05 -16.04 9.23
N THR A 10 21.40 -15.16 9.98
CA THR A 10 19.95 -15.22 10.08
C THR A 10 19.42 -14.85 8.70
N LEU A 11 19.08 -15.86 7.90
CA LEU A 11 18.12 -15.70 6.82
C LEU A 11 16.88 -15.08 7.48
N ALA A 12 16.70 -13.77 7.31
CA ALA A 12 15.41 -13.16 7.59
C ALA A 12 14.43 -13.88 6.65
N SER A 13 13.63 -14.79 7.20
CA SER A 13 12.51 -15.37 6.48
C SER A 13 11.76 -14.21 5.85
N ALA A 14 11.60 -14.20 4.52
CA ALA A 14 10.88 -13.16 3.79
C ALA A 14 9.41 -13.16 4.22
N ARG A 15 9.13 -12.62 5.40
CA ARG A 15 7.79 -12.42 5.93
C ARG A 15 7.23 -11.21 5.21
N GLU A 16 6.07 -11.38 4.60
CA GLU A 16 5.29 -10.31 3.99
C GLU A 16 5.28 -9.07 4.89
N LYS A 17 5.56 -7.91 4.31
CA LYS A 17 5.46 -6.64 5.02
C LYS A 17 4.04 -6.53 5.62
N PRO A 18 3.89 -6.17 6.90
CA PRO A 18 2.58 -5.86 7.46
C PRO A 18 1.86 -4.80 6.63
N MET A 19 0.55 -4.96 6.49
CA MET A 19 -0.32 -4.03 5.79
C MET A 19 -1.25 -3.33 6.77
N HIS A 20 -1.15 -2.01 6.83
CA HIS A 20 -2.01 -1.17 7.64
C HIS A 20 -2.99 -0.40 6.78
N TRP A 21 -4.24 -0.35 7.23
CA TRP A 21 -5.32 0.35 6.54
C TRP A 21 -5.60 1.65 7.28
N ILE A 22 -5.57 2.78 6.58
CA ILE A 22 -5.79 4.09 7.19
C ILE A 22 -7.26 4.50 7.07
N GLY A 23 -7.84 4.94 8.18
CA GLY A 23 -9.21 5.44 8.24
C GLY A 23 -10.22 4.41 7.73
N SER A 24 -11.13 4.83 6.86
CA SER A 24 -12.20 3.97 6.32
C SER A 24 -11.72 3.03 5.20
N ALA A 25 -10.48 3.12 4.73
CA ALA A 25 -10.03 2.45 3.51
C ALA A 25 -10.33 0.94 3.47
N LYS A 26 -10.24 0.24 4.61
CA LYS A 26 -10.57 -1.19 4.70
C LYS A 26 -12.06 -1.46 4.59
N LYS A 27 -12.88 -0.61 5.20
CA LYS A 27 -14.33 -0.70 5.14
C LYS A 27 -14.79 -0.48 3.70
N ASP A 28 -14.31 0.58 3.08
CA ASP A 28 -14.69 0.96 1.71
C ASP A 28 -14.24 -0.10 0.70
N TYR A 29 -13.04 -0.67 0.86
CA TYR A 29 -12.56 -1.80 0.05
C TYR A 29 -13.45 -3.04 0.17
N ARG A 30 -13.94 -3.34 1.38
CA ARG A 30 -14.83 -4.49 1.62
C ARG A 30 -16.22 -4.34 1.02
N GLU A 31 -16.60 -3.12 0.64
CA GLU A 31 -17.86 -2.85 -0.06
C GLU A 31 -17.73 -3.08 -1.58
N PHE A 32 -16.53 -3.31 -2.11
CA PHE A 32 -16.33 -3.61 -3.51
C PHE A 32 -16.88 -4.99 -3.89
N PRO A 33 -17.19 -5.24 -5.18
CA PRO A 33 -17.45 -6.58 -5.68
C PRO A 33 -16.31 -7.55 -5.32
N VAL A 34 -16.64 -8.81 -5.06
CA VAL A 34 -15.66 -9.82 -4.62
C VAL A 34 -14.54 -10.01 -5.64
N GLU A 35 -14.88 -9.94 -6.93
CA GLU A 35 -13.93 -10.02 -8.04
C GLU A 35 -12.93 -8.86 -8.01
N VAL A 36 -13.41 -7.64 -7.76
CA VAL A 36 -12.56 -6.46 -7.61
C VAL A 36 -11.66 -6.58 -6.38
N GLN A 37 -12.21 -7.08 -5.27
CA GLN A 37 -11.41 -7.34 -4.07
C GLN A 37 -10.29 -8.33 -4.38
N SER A 38 -10.59 -9.45 -5.06
CA SER A 38 -9.60 -10.47 -5.40
C SER A 38 -8.43 -9.91 -6.21
N GLU A 39 -8.73 -9.21 -7.32
CA GLU A 39 -7.69 -8.66 -8.20
C GLU A 39 -6.85 -7.58 -7.51
N MET A 40 -7.49 -6.66 -6.79
CA MET A 40 -6.77 -5.64 -6.03
C MET A 40 -5.97 -6.24 -4.87
N GLY A 41 -6.50 -7.27 -4.22
CA GLY A 41 -5.83 -8.00 -3.14
C GLY A 41 -4.55 -8.68 -3.64
N TYR A 42 -4.59 -9.24 -4.84
CA TYR A 42 -3.41 -9.76 -5.52
C TYR A 42 -2.39 -8.65 -5.77
N ALA A 43 -2.80 -7.50 -6.30
CA ALA A 43 -1.87 -6.38 -6.50
C ALA A 43 -1.26 -5.84 -5.19
N LEU A 44 -2.04 -5.82 -4.10
CA LEU A 44 -1.61 -5.43 -2.77
C LEU A 44 -0.62 -6.44 -2.15
N SER A 45 -0.76 -7.74 -2.42
CA SER A 45 0.18 -8.76 -1.92
C SER A 45 1.58 -8.61 -2.53
N TYR A 46 1.69 -8.18 -3.80
CA TYR A 46 2.99 -7.83 -4.40
C TYR A 46 3.69 -6.74 -3.59
N ALA A 47 2.95 -5.71 -3.17
CA ALA A 47 3.50 -4.64 -2.35
C ALA A 47 4.01 -5.15 -1.00
N GLN A 48 3.30 -6.11 -0.39
CA GLN A 48 3.76 -6.75 0.85
C GLN A 48 5.04 -7.56 0.66
N LEU A 49 5.22 -8.17 -0.51
CA LEU A 49 6.46 -8.87 -0.88
C LEU A 49 7.58 -7.92 -1.34
N GLY A 50 7.39 -6.61 -1.24
CA GLY A 50 8.37 -5.60 -1.68
C GLY A 50 8.47 -5.47 -3.20
N SER A 51 7.53 -6.05 -3.93
CA SER A 51 7.43 -5.97 -5.38
C SER A 51 6.38 -4.95 -5.82
N LYS A 52 6.41 -4.57 -7.09
CA LYS A 52 5.40 -3.70 -7.69
C LYS A 52 4.53 -4.52 -8.65
N HIS A 53 3.21 -4.44 -8.48
CA HIS A 53 2.29 -5.03 -9.44
C HIS A 53 2.41 -4.34 -10.81
N PRO A 54 2.42 -5.06 -11.95
CA PRO A 54 2.60 -4.47 -13.28
C PRO A 54 1.60 -3.36 -13.62
N HIS A 55 0.38 -3.47 -13.09
CA HIS A 55 -0.70 -2.49 -13.32
C HIS A 55 -0.73 -1.35 -12.29
N ALA A 56 0.18 -1.33 -11.31
CA ALA A 56 0.26 -0.25 -10.33
C ALA A 56 0.84 1.03 -10.96
N LYS A 57 0.08 2.12 -10.84
CA LYS A 57 0.43 3.44 -11.39
C LYS A 57 0.85 4.36 -10.27
N HIS A 58 1.66 5.38 -10.58
CA HIS A 58 1.96 6.42 -9.59
C HIS A 58 0.71 7.26 -9.33
N TRP A 59 0.42 7.49 -8.05
CA TRP A 59 -0.59 8.45 -7.66
C TRP A 59 -0.10 9.87 -7.99
N LYS A 60 -0.95 10.65 -8.65
CA LYS A 60 -0.62 12.03 -8.99
C LYS A 60 -0.80 12.93 -7.77
N GLY A 61 0.27 13.60 -7.34
CA GLY A 61 0.22 14.64 -6.31
C GLY A 61 1.06 14.37 -5.06
N GLU A 62 1.41 13.11 -4.76
CA GLU A 62 2.08 12.73 -3.49
C GLU A 62 3.52 12.18 -3.67
N GLY A 63 4.09 12.34 -4.88
CA GLY A 63 5.43 11.84 -5.22
C GLY A 63 5.49 10.34 -5.56
N PRO A 64 6.70 9.80 -5.85
CA PRO A 64 6.86 8.45 -6.39
C PRO A 64 6.54 7.33 -5.39
N GLY A 65 6.44 7.65 -4.10
CA GLY A 65 6.22 6.68 -3.02
C GLY A 65 4.77 6.25 -2.82
N VAL A 66 3.82 6.82 -3.58
CA VAL A 66 2.39 6.49 -3.51
C VAL A 66 1.94 5.93 -4.85
N LEU A 67 1.35 4.73 -4.81
CA LEU A 67 0.86 4.01 -5.98
C LEU A 67 -0.66 3.80 -5.89
N GLU A 68 -1.28 3.61 -7.04
CA GLU A 68 -2.67 3.19 -7.16
C GLU A 68 -2.79 1.93 -8.03
N VAL A 69 -3.68 1.03 -7.65
CA VAL A 69 -4.20 -0.04 -8.51
C VAL A 69 -5.60 0.37 -8.93
N VAL A 70 -5.90 0.17 -10.22
CA VAL A 70 -7.19 0.49 -10.83
C VAL A 70 -7.75 -0.80 -11.42
N GLU A 71 -9.00 -1.11 -11.07
CA GLU A 71 -9.73 -2.27 -11.60
C GLU A 71 -11.05 -1.81 -12.19
N ASP A 72 -11.36 -2.23 -13.41
CA ASP A 72 -12.60 -1.88 -14.09
C ASP A 72 -13.58 -3.05 -14.03
N PHE A 73 -14.72 -2.87 -13.37
CA PHE A 73 -15.72 -3.92 -13.21
C PHE A 73 -17.12 -3.40 -13.55
N ARG A 74 -17.77 -4.04 -14.54
CA ARG A 74 -19.13 -3.71 -15.00
C ARG A 74 -19.34 -2.23 -15.38
N GLY A 75 -18.27 -1.55 -15.79
CA GLY A 75 -18.32 -0.15 -16.14
C GLY A 75 -18.06 0.80 -14.97
N ASP A 76 -17.69 0.29 -13.80
CA ASP A 76 -17.20 1.11 -12.70
C ASP A 76 -15.70 0.95 -12.56
N ALA A 77 -15.00 2.05 -12.29
CA ALA A 77 -13.56 2.03 -12.06
C ALA A 77 -13.29 2.12 -10.56
N PHE A 78 -12.76 1.04 -9.99
CA PHE A 78 -12.39 0.95 -8.59
C PHE A 78 -10.91 1.27 -8.42
N ARG A 79 -10.55 1.93 -7.32
CA ARG A 79 -9.17 2.28 -7.03
C ARG A 79 -8.79 1.95 -5.60
N ALA A 80 -7.58 1.46 -5.41
CA ALA A 80 -6.92 1.33 -4.11
C ALA A 80 -5.57 2.06 -4.16
N VAL A 81 -5.38 3.01 -3.27
CA VAL A 81 -4.17 3.84 -3.16
C VAL A 81 -3.34 3.38 -1.97
N TYR A 82 -2.05 3.12 -2.18
CA TYR A 82 -1.17 2.58 -1.16
C TYR A 82 0.27 3.10 -1.28
N THR A 83 1.07 2.89 -0.24
CA THR A 83 2.45 3.37 -0.18
C THR A 83 3.46 2.24 -0.33
N VAL A 84 4.62 2.58 -0.91
CA VAL A 84 5.75 1.64 -1.11
C VAL A 84 7.09 2.16 -0.58
N HIS A 85 7.15 3.43 -0.16
CA HIS A 85 8.38 4.08 0.29
C HIS A 85 8.66 3.91 1.80
N PHE A 86 7.73 3.30 2.54
CA PHE A 86 7.94 2.98 3.95
C PHE A 86 8.56 1.58 4.06
N ASP A 87 9.74 1.50 4.65
CA ASP A 87 10.46 0.23 4.74
C ASP A 87 9.81 -0.69 5.76
N GLY A 88 9.66 -1.96 5.39
CA GLY A 88 9.07 -2.96 6.28
C GLY A 88 7.56 -2.84 6.51
N VAL A 89 6.82 -1.98 5.79
CA VAL A 89 5.36 -1.83 5.96
C VAL A 89 4.68 -1.27 4.71
N VAL A 90 3.44 -1.69 4.45
CA VAL A 90 2.57 -1.13 3.40
C VAL A 90 1.39 -0.42 4.06
N TYR A 91 1.06 0.79 3.61
CA TYR A 91 -0.16 1.47 4.05
C TYR A 91 -1.15 1.59 2.89
N VAL A 92 -2.37 1.11 3.08
CA VAL A 92 -3.50 1.41 2.17
C VAL A 92 -4.19 2.67 2.68
N LEU A 93 -4.10 3.73 1.88
CA LEU A 93 -4.58 5.06 2.23
C LEU A 93 -6.04 5.25 1.89
N HIS A 94 -6.49 4.77 0.73
CA HIS A 94 -7.86 5.01 0.29
C HIS A 94 -8.33 3.93 -0.68
N SER A 95 -9.60 3.58 -0.60
CA SER A 95 -10.25 2.67 -1.54
C SER A 95 -11.58 3.29 -1.93
N PHE A 96 -11.79 3.54 -3.22
CA PHE A 96 -13.01 4.19 -3.71
C PHE A 96 -13.43 3.71 -5.10
N GLN A 97 -14.73 3.77 -5.36
CA GLN A 97 -15.32 3.62 -6.68
C GLN A 97 -15.45 4.99 -7.33
N LYS A 98 -14.87 5.15 -8.51
CA LYS A 98 -15.04 6.37 -9.31
C LYS A 98 -16.37 6.30 -10.07
N LYS A 99 -17.35 7.10 -9.63
CA LYS A 99 -18.73 7.11 -10.16
C LYS A 99 -18.91 7.66 -11.59
N SER A 100 -17.88 8.26 -12.20
CA SER A 100 -17.97 8.80 -13.58
C SER A 100 -16.78 8.38 -14.44
N LYS A 101 -17.09 7.82 -15.61
CA LYS A 101 -16.11 7.47 -16.66
C LYS A 101 -15.58 8.69 -17.41
N THR A 102 -16.29 9.82 -17.40
CA THR A 102 -16.02 10.95 -18.32
C THR A 102 -15.01 11.95 -17.79
N GLY A 103 -14.86 12.07 -16.47
CA GLY A 103 -13.81 12.90 -15.88
C GLY A 103 -12.50 12.13 -15.79
N ILE A 104 -11.48 12.42 -16.59
CA ILE A 104 -10.16 11.76 -16.50
C ILE A 104 -9.53 11.98 -15.10
N LYS A 105 -9.86 13.10 -14.45
CA LYS A 105 -9.32 13.50 -13.14
C LYS A 105 -10.05 12.80 -12.00
N THR A 106 -9.28 12.34 -11.02
CA THR A 106 -9.78 11.97 -9.70
C THR A 106 -10.45 13.17 -9.03
N PRO A 107 -11.60 13.01 -8.36
CA PRO A 107 -12.22 14.08 -7.57
C PRO A 107 -11.23 14.72 -6.59
N LYS A 108 -11.35 16.03 -6.40
CA LYS A 108 -10.47 16.78 -5.47
C LYS A 108 -10.57 16.23 -4.03
N GLU A 109 -11.75 15.78 -3.64
CA GLU A 109 -11.99 15.21 -2.31
C GLU A 109 -11.16 13.95 -2.05
N ASP A 110 -11.09 13.03 -3.01
CA ASP A 110 -10.25 11.83 -2.90
C ASP A 110 -8.76 12.19 -2.86
N VAL A 111 -8.34 13.22 -3.61
CA VAL A 111 -6.96 13.73 -3.57
C VAL A 111 -6.61 14.29 -2.20
N SER A 112 -7.46 15.17 -1.67
CA SER A 112 -7.28 15.74 -0.33
C SER A 112 -7.30 14.66 0.75
N LEU A 113 -8.17 13.66 0.62
CA LEU A 113 -8.26 12.58 1.60
C LEU A 113 -7.02 11.68 1.58
N VAL A 114 -6.47 11.35 0.40
CA VAL A 114 -5.20 10.62 0.28
C VAL A 114 -4.06 11.42 0.93
N HIS A 115 -4.00 12.73 0.70
CA HIS A 115 -2.99 13.61 1.31
C HIS A 115 -3.04 13.58 2.83
N GLU A 116 -4.22 13.76 3.43
CA GLU A 116 -4.38 13.73 4.89
C GLU A 116 -4.06 12.36 5.48
N ARG A 117 -4.49 11.28 4.83
CA ARG A 117 -4.19 9.91 5.29
C ARG A 117 -2.72 9.55 5.14
N LEU A 118 -2.01 10.12 4.17
CA LEU A 118 -0.57 9.95 4.04
C LEU A 118 0.19 10.55 5.23
N LYS A 119 -0.26 11.70 5.76
CA LYS A 119 0.32 12.29 6.99
C LYS A 119 0.17 11.33 8.17
N VAL A 120 -1.03 10.77 8.36
CA VAL A 120 -1.30 9.77 9.41
C VAL A 120 -0.42 8.53 9.25
N ALA A 121 -0.26 8.03 8.01
CA ALA A 121 0.61 6.89 7.73
C ALA A 121 2.08 7.19 8.08
N ARG A 122 2.56 8.40 7.76
CA ARG A 122 3.91 8.86 8.09
C ARG A 122 4.12 8.92 9.61
N GLU A 123 3.21 9.54 10.35
CA GLU A 123 3.30 9.60 11.81
C GLU A 123 3.32 8.20 12.45
N HIS A 124 2.48 7.28 11.95
CA HIS A 124 2.48 5.90 12.40
C HIS A 124 3.81 5.20 12.09
N TYR A 125 4.36 5.43 10.89
CA TYR A 125 5.65 4.89 10.49
C TYR A 125 6.80 5.40 11.36
N GLU A 126 6.87 6.71 11.58
CA GLU A 126 7.91 7.34 12.41
C GLU A 126 7.88 6.79 13.84
N ARG A 127 6.67 6.64 14.42
CA ARG A 127 6.50 6.14 15.78
C ARG A 127 6.91 4.67 15.94
N HIS A 128 6.61 3.82 14.96
CA HIS A 128 6.68 2.36 15.12
C HIS A 128 7.76 1.67 14.30
N TYR A 129 8.34 2.30 13.28
CA TYR A 129 9.26 1.63 12.35
C TYR A 129 10.62 2.33 12.26
N LEU A 130 10.70 3.66 12.39
CA LEU A 130 12.01 4.36 12.37
C LEU A 130 12.85 4.13 13.64
N ASN A 131 12.23 3.92 14.79
CA ASN A 131 12.95 3.74 16.06
C ASN A 131 13.47 2.30 16.30
N ILE A 132 13.16 1.36 15.40
CA ILE A 132 13.60 -0.06 15.55
C ILE A 132 15.01 -0.28 14.95
N GLY A 133 15.50 0.64 14.11
CA GLY A 133 16.83 0.52 13.45
C GLY A 133 18.02 0.99 14.28
N GLY A 134 17.83 1.43 15.53
CA GLY A 134 18.85 2.08 16.37
C GLY A 134 19.53 1.18 17.41
N GLN A 135 19.31 -0.13 17.40
CA GLN A 135 20.09 -1.08 18.21
C GLN A 135 20.72 -2.15 17.33
N SER A 136 21.93 -1.87 16.87
CA SER A 136 22.89 -2.87 16.39
C SER A 136 24.30 -2.40 16.68
#